data_AF-A0A917QYL2-F1
#
_entry.id   AF-A0A917QYL2-F1
#
_cell.length_a   1.000
_cell.length_b   1.000
_cell.length_c   1.000
_cell.angle_alpha   90.00
_cell.angle_beta   90.00
_cell.angle_gamma   90.00
#
_symmetry.space_group_name_H-M   'P 1'
#
loop_
_entity.id
_entity.type
_entity.pdbx_description
1 polymer ?
#
loop_
_entity_poly.entity_id
_entity_poly.type
_entity_poly.pdbx_seq_one_letter_code
_entity_poly.pdbx_strand_id
1 'polypeptide(L)'
;MPDKNGAAPGEIENVLTQHDRVAQALVIPWDTPRQADDPRLVAYVVPTPHTADGGGGGARARVEEWQEIYDRVYTASPAVRFGENFSGWNSSYDGRPIDIDAMRQWRDATVDRIRRLRPRRVLEIGAGSGLLLSVLAPDCETYWATDVSTTAIDELSRHIKEDPRLADRVTLRAQAADRVDGLPADYFDTIVINSVTQCFPSGDYLTTVINRALSLLVPGGSFFIGDSRDLRSVDYFHTAVALGRTPGTDAAALTRAVDKSRGRDEELLIHPDYFAAFPSVSPAVAAVDIQLEQGAFHNEISRHRFDVVLHKAPADDIIDVGDCPRLRWGSDVRDLDHLAGRLSDGALPVRVSDIPNARLAGEAGACAALAEGDAVRARRLLAQPMGTDPHDLTRLASEQGLHIALVPSPDRPDHFEAVFTSPRPHPLRTALAGTYRPGATAASPTLSEVPAATHRANRFSARLRAWLRERVPEQSVPAVVITLDALPLRPDGTPDRQALPEPDFTDSAAGRSRA
;
A
#
# COMPACT_ATOMS: atom_id res chain seq x y z
N MET A 1 16.64 51.89 19.41
CA MET A 1 15.55 51.18 18.70
C MET A 1 16.21 50.12 17.85
N PRO A 2 15.93 48.82 18.03
CA PRO A 2 16.45 47.82 17.11
C PRO A 2 15.68 47.91 15.79
N ASP A 3 16.40 47.78 14.67
CA ASP A 3 15.86 47.83 13.32
C ASP A 3 14.70 46.84 13.14
N LYS A 4 13.56 47.39 12.70
CA LYS A 4 12.32 46.66 12.40
C LYS A 4 12.30 46.08 10.97
N ASN A 5 13.44 45.84 10.34
CA ASN A 5 13.46 45.31 8.97
C ASN A 5 13.72 43.80 9.01
N GLY A 6 12.63 43.01 9.06
CA GLY A 6 12.70 41.60 8.66
C GLY A 6 12.96 41.48 7.16
N ALA A 7 13.59 40.38 6.73
CA ALA A 7 13.81 40.07 5.33
C ALA A 7 12.47 39.96 4.57
N ALA A 8 12.40 40.53 3.38
CA ALA A 8 11.21 40.46 2.55
C ALA A 8 11.01 39.03 2.01
N PRO A 9 9.77 38.58 1.68
CA PRO A 9 9.53 37.25 1.14
C PRO A 9 10.42 36.89 -0.07
N GLY A 10 10.62 37.84 -1.00
CA GLY A 10 11.51 37.64 -2.15
C GLY A 10 13.00 37.49 -1.79
N GLU A 11 13.46 38.06 -0.67
CA GLU A 11 14.82 37.83 -0.18
C GLU A 11 14.96 36.42 0.38
N ILE A 12 13.95 35.94 1.11
CA ILE A 12 13.92 34.58 1.65
C ILE A 12 13.82 33.55 0.51
N GLU A 13 13.02 33.82 -0.53
CA GLU A 13 12.95 33.02 -1.76
C GLU A 13 14.32 32.92 -2.43
N ASN A 14 14.99 34.06 -2.66
CA ASN A 14 16.31 34.10 -3.27
C ASN A 14 17.34 33.31 -2.46
N VAL A 15 17.33 33.48 -1.14
CA VAL A 15 18.17 32.72 -0.23
C VAL A 15 17.83 31.22 -0.38
N LEU A 16 16.58 30.78 -0.24
CA LEU A 16 16.19 29.38 -0.44
C LEU A 16 16.68 28.78 -1.77
N THR A 17 16.57 29.51 -2.89
CA THR A 17 17.02 29.04 -4.21
C THR A 17 18.54 28.96 -4.39
N GLN A 18 19.33 29.52 -3.47
CA GLN A 18 20.79 29.32 -3.45
C GLN A 18 21.17 27.98 -2.80
N HIS A 19 20.25 27.34 -2.10
CA HIS A 19 20.48 25.99 -1.60
C HIS A 19 20.51 25.03 -2.78
N ASP A 20 21.61 24.28 -2.94
CA ASP A 20 21.88 23.32 -4.02
C ASP A 20 20.73 22.34 -4.30
N ARG A 21 19.97 22.02 -3.26
CA ARG A 21 18.81 21.12 -3.28
C ARG A 21 17.43 21.77 -3.51
N VAL A 22 17.32 23.07 -3.77
CA VAL A 22 16.05 23.77 -4.01
C VAL A 22 15.99 24.27 -5.45
N ALA A 23 15.08 23.74 -6.26
CA ALA A 23 14.86 24.18 -7.63
C ALA A 23 14.01 25.46 -7.70
N GLN A 24 12.96 25.53 -6.88
CA GLN A 24 12.07 26.70 -6.82
C GLN A 24 11.64 26.94 -5.37
N ALA A 25 11.39 28.20 -5.02
CA ALA A 25 10.83 28.59 -3.75
C ALA A 25 9.80 29.71 -3.93
N LEU A 26 8.75 29.67 -3.11
CA LEU A 26 7.74 30.72 -2.99
C LEU A 26 7.46 30.94 -1.52
N VAL A 27 7.58 32.18 -1.04
CA VAL A 27 7.34 32.55 0.36
C VAL A 27 6.15 33.49 0.42
N ILE A 28 5.17 33.13 1.24
CA ILE A 28 3.98 33.95 1.43
C ILE A 28 3.72 34.24 2.92
N PRO A 29 3.21 35.44 3.26
CA PRO A 29 2.62 35.67 4.56
C PRO A 29 1.34 34.85 4.69
N TRP A 30 1.16 34.20 5.84
CA TRP A 30 -0.03 33.43 6.15
C TRP A 30 -0.82 34.11 7.26
N ASP A 31 -1.98 34.67 6.90
CA ASP A 31 -2.88 35.34 7.83
C ASP A 31 -3.81 34.33 8.50
N THR A 32 -3.71 34.19 9.83
CA THR A 32 -4.73 33.47 10.61
C THR A 32 -5.71 34.47 11.24
N PRO A 33 -7.04 34.22 11.22
CA PRO A 33 -8.05 35.14 11.77
C PRO A 33 -7.88 35.50 13.25
N ARG A 34 -7.07 34.73 14.01
CA ARG A 34 -6.82 34.94 15.44
C ARG A 34 -5.55 35.76 15.76
N GLN A 35 -4.73 36.14 14.77
CA GLN A 35 -3.41 36.75 14.98
C GLN A 35 -3.03 37.73 13.85
N ALA A 36 -3.92 38.68 13.55
CA ALA A 36 -3.76 39.64 12.45
C ALA A 36 -2.58 40.64 12.59
N ASP A 37 -1.93 40.70 13.76
CA ASP A 37 -0.84 41.66 14.05
C ASP A 37 0.59 41.09 13.83
N ASP A 38 0.75 39.80 13.47
CA ASP A 38 2.06 39.19 13.16
C ASP A 38 1.93 38.02 12.16
N PRO A 39 1.94 38.26 10.83
CA PRO A 39 1.74 37.22 9.83
C PRO A 39 2.90 36.22 9.83
N ARG A 40 2.60 34.93 10.00
CA ARG A 40 3.61 33.87 9.94
C ARG A 40 3.97 33.60 8.48
N LEU A 41 5.26 33.64 8.16
CA LEU A 41 5.73 33.28 6.82
C LEU A 41 5.65 31.76 6.62
N VAL A 42 5.20 31.36 5.43
CA VAL A 42 5.17 29.97 4.96
C VAL A 42 5.98 29.90 3.67
N ALA A 43 6.90 28.95 3.60
CA ALA A 43 7.69 28.71 2.39
C ALA A 43 7.23 27.43 1.72
N TYR A 44 6.95 27.51 0.42
CA TYR A 44 6.71 26.38 -0.46
C TYR A 44 7.95 26.15 -1.30
N VAL A 45 8.52 24.95 -1.25
CA VAL A 45 9.79 24.62 -1.90
C VAL A 45 9.64 23.43 -2.84
N VAL A 46 10.18 23.55 -4.04
CA VAL A 46 10.31 22.45 -5.00
C VAL A 46 11.76 21.99 -4.98
N PRO A 47 12.05 20.73 -4.59
CA PRO A 47 13.42 20.21 -4.57
C PRO A 47 14.03 20.07 -5.97
N THR A 48 15.36 20.09 -6.07
CA THR A 48 16.05 19.74 -7.33
C THR A 48 15.94 18.25 -7.63
N PRO A 49 15.62 17.86 -8.88
CA PRO A 49 15.47 16.47 -9.29
C PRO A 49 16.83 15.79 -9.54
N HIS A 50 17.70 15.73 -8.53
CA HIS A 50 18.80 14.76 -8.42
C HIS A 50 19.60 15.04 -7.15
N THR A 51 19.58 14.10 -6.20
CA THR A 51 20.71 13.68 -5.35
C THR A 51 20.17 12.73 -4.29
N ALA A 52 20.99 11.72 -3.95
CA ALA A 52 20.72 10.52 -3.17
C ALA A 52 20.27 10.72 -1.70
N ASP A 53 19.62 11.84 -1.39
CA ASP A 53 19.16 12.16 -0.05
C ASP A 53 17.78 12.85 -0.08
N GLY A 54 16.90 12.48 -1.02
CA GLY A 54 15.45 12.32 -0.81
C GLY A 54 14.61 13.57 -0.54
N GLY A 55 14.71 14.62 -1.35
CA GLY A 55 13.63 15.62 -1.46
C GLY A 55 13.12 15.63 -2.89
N GLY A 56 11.86 15.28 -3.13
CA GLY A 56 11.12 15.60 -4.36
C GLY A 56 11.70 15.10 -5.69
N GLY A 57 12.15 13.85 -5.79
CA GLY A 57 12.24 13.20 -7.09
C GLY A 57 10.82 12.86 -7.57
N GLY A 58 10.38 13.43 -8.69
CA GLY A 58 9.07 13.14 -9.27
C GLY A 58 8.84 11.64 -9.47
N ALA A 59 7.58 11.23 -9.64
CA ALA A 59 7.15 9.82 -9.71
C ALA A 59 8.09 8.90 -10.53
N ARG A 60 8.59 9.38 -11.66
CA ARG A 60 9.51 8.66 -12.55
C ARG A 60 10.87 8.34 -11.91
N ALA A 61 11.50 9.30 -11.22
CA ALA A 61 12.80 9.09 -10.60
C ALA A 61 12.76 8.02 -9.50
N ARG A 62 11.63 7.92 -8.79
CA ARG A 62 11.39 6.85 -7.79
C ARG A 62 11.23 5.48 -8.43
N VAL A 63 10.55 5.38 -9.57
CA VAL A 63 10.45 4.13 -10.33
C VAL A 63 11.84 3.68 -10.82
N GLU A 64 12.67 4.62 -11.28
CA GLU A 64 14.05 4.35 -11.70
C GLU A 64 14.94 3.87 -10.52
N GLU A 65 14.81 4.46 -9.32
CA GLU A 65 15.52 4.01 -8.10
C GLU A 65 15.14 2.56 -7.72
N TRP A 66 13.84 2.24 -7.75
CA TRP A 66 13.38 0.87 -7.53
C TRP A 66 13.90 -0.10 -8.59
N GLN A 67 13.91 0.30 -9.86
CA GLN A 67 14.48 -0.49 -10.94
C GLN A 67 15.96 -0.86 -10.65
N GLU A 68 16.79 0.10 -10.23
CA GLU A 68 18.20 -0.16 -9.90
C GLU A 68 18.39 -1.11 -8.70
N ILE A 69 17.48 -1.08 -7.72
CA ILE A 69 17.48 -2.02 -6.59
C ILE A 69 17.18 -3.43 -7.09
N TYR A 70 16.11 -3.59 -7.88
CA TYR A 70 15.68 -4.91 -8.37
C TYR A 70 16.64 -5.51 -9.41
N ASP A 71 17.22 -4.71 -10.31
CA ASP A 71 18.24 -5.19 -11.25
C ASP A 71 19.42 -5.85 -10.52
N ARG A 72 19.82 -5.31 -9.36
CA ARG A 72 20.87 -5.92 -8.52
C ARG A 72 20.42 -7.24 -7.89
N VAL A 73 19.16 -7.34 -7.46
CA VAL A 73 18.59 -8.57 -6.89
C VAL A 73 18.49 -9.68 -7.94
N TYR A 74 18.02 -9.36 -9.15
CA TYR A 74 17.94 -10.32 -10.25
C TYR A 74 19.34 -10.79 -10.66
N THR A 75 20.28 -9.87 -10.87
CA THR A 75 21.67 -10.21 -11.26
C THR A 75 22.38 -11.11 -10.23
N ALA A 76 22.10 -10.91 -8.94
CA ALA A 76 22.73 -11.67 -7.86
C ALA A 76 22.08 -13.04 -7.60
N SER A 77 20.96 -13.35 -8.25
CA SER A 77 20.23 -14.59 -7.99
C SER A 77 20.91 -15.80 -8.65
N PRO A 78 21.10 -16.92 -7.93
CA PRO A 78 21.63 -18.14 -8.53
C PRO A 78 20.67 -18.69 -9.60
N ALA A 79 21.16 -19.58 -10.48
CA ALA A 79 20.33 -20.28 -11.46
C ALA A 79 19.35 -21.24 -10.74
N VAL A 80 18.20 -20.71 -10.33
CA VAL A 80 17.12 -21.44 -9.68
C VAL A 80 16.15 -21.94 -10.75
N ARG A 81 15.43 -23.02 -10.45
CA ARG A 81 14.35 -23.54 -11.30
C ARG A 81 13.33 -22.42 -11.58
N PHE A 82 12.86 -22.35 -12.82
CA PHE A 82 11.81 -21.40 -13.22
C PHE A 82 10.58 -21.53 -12.32
N GLY A 83 10.11 -20.41 -11.76
CA GLY A 83 9.00 -20.37 -10.81
C GLY A 83 9.34 -20.60 -9.33
N GLU A 84 10.62 -20.82 -9.00
CA GLU A 84 11.07 -21.11 -7.62
C GLU A 84 12.11 -20.09 -7.10
N ASN A 85 12.33 -18.97 -7.80
CA ASN A 85 13.23 -17.92 -7.33
C ASN A 85 12.50 -16.96 -6.36
N PHE A 86 12.57 -17.27 -5.07
CA PHE A 86 12.05 -16.46 -3.96
C PHE A 86 13.14 -15.57 -3.31
N SER A 87 14.21 -15.24 -4.04
CA SER A 87 15.27 -14.37 -3.52
C SER A 87 14.74 -12.97 -3.20
N GLY A 88 15.32 -12.32 -2.19
CA GLY A 88 14.96 -10.95 -1.79
C GLY A 88 13.93 -10.84 -0.66
N TRP A 89 13.32 -11.94 -0.23
CA TRP A 89 12.30 -11.95 0.82
C TRP A 89 12.90 -12.20 2.21
N ASN A 90 13.20 -11.11 2.93
CA ASN A 90 13.66 -11.16 4.31
C ASN A 90 12.58 -10.61 5.25
N SER A 91 12.41 -11.26 6.40
CA SER A 91 11.53 -10.83 7.48
C SER A 91 11.98 -9.48 8.06
N SER A 92 11.07 -8.53 8.06
CA SER A 92 11.24 -7.23 8.69
C SER A 92 11.38 -7.34 10.21
N TYR A 93 10.90 -8.42 10.84
CA TYR A 93 10.98 -8.61 12.29
C TYR A 93 12.38 -8.93 12.79
N ASP A 94 13.16 -9.72 12.04
CA ASP A 94 14.47 -10.24 12.48
C ASP A 94 15.59 -10.17 11.44
N GLY A 95 15.25 -9.81 10.19
CA GLY A 95 16.19 -9.64 9.08
C GLY A 95 16.62 -10.94 8.40
N ARG A 96 16.06 -12.10 8.79
CA ARG A 96 16.38 -13.40 8.20
C ARG A 96 15.50 -13.67 6.97
N PRO A 97 15.92 -14.54 6.02
CA PRO A 97 15.05 -14.97 4.93
C PRO A 97 13.73 -15.54 5.46
N ILE A 98 12.62 -15.19 4.80
CA ILE A 98 11.33 -15.82 5.07
C ILE A 98 11.41 -17.30 4.68
N ASP A 99 10.78 -18.15 5.48
CA ASP A 99 10.69 -19.59 5.21
C ASP A 99 10.16 -19.86 3.79
N ILE A 100 10.83 -20.75 3.05
CA ILE A 100 10.51 -20.97 1.64
C ILE A 100 9.18 -21.68 1.43
N ASP A 101 8.74 -22.51 2.38
CA ASP A 101 7.44 -23.16 2.30
C ASP A 101 6.32 -22.16 2.59
N ALA A 102 6.55 -21.18 3.47
CA ALA A 102 5.66 -20.02 3.61
C ALA A 102 5.57 -19.20 2.29
N MET A 103 6.68 -18.96 1.60
CA MET A 103 6.68 -18.25 0.32
C MET A 103 5.97 -19.03 -0.80
N ARG A 104 6.09 -20.36 -0.81
CA ARG A 104 5.31 -21.22 -1.73
C ARG A 104 3.82 -21.16 -1.42
N GLN A 105 3.44 -21.27 -0.14
CA GLN A 105 2.04 -21.14 0.27
C GLN A 105 1.46 -19.79 -0.14
N TRP A 106 2.21 -18.70 0.01
CA TRP A 106 1.81 -17.37 -0.48
C TRP A 106 1.55 -17.39 -1.99
N ARG A 107 2.55 -17.81 -2.80
CA ARG A 107 2.40 -17.89 -4.25
C ARG A 107 1.19 -18.73 -4.66
N ASP A 108 1.03 -19.91 -4.06
CA ASP A 108 -0.02 -20.85 -4.41
C ASP A 108 -1.41 -20.30 -4.05
N ALA A 109 -1.54 -19.62 -2.91
CA ALA A 109 -2.78 -18.93 -2.52
C ALA A 109 -3.15 -17.80 -3.50
N THR A 110 -2.17 -16.99 -3.91
CA THR A 110 -2.37 -15.94 -4.93
C THR A 110 -2.78 -16.55 -6.27
N VAL A 111 -2.09 -17.61 -6.72
CA VAL A 111 -2.40 -18.34 -7.96
C VAL A 111 -3.82 -18.90 -7.92
N ASP A 112 -4.23 -19.51 -6.81
CA ASP A 112 -5.58 -20.06 -6.65
C ASP A 112 -6.64 -18.96 -6.70
N ARG A 113 -6.35 -17.78 -6.15
CA ARG A 113 -7.22 -16.62 -6.24
C ARG A 113 -7.36 -16.10 -7.66
N ILE A 114 -6.27 -16.02 -8.40
CA ILE A 114 -6.29 -15.63 -9.82
C ILE A 114 -7.02 -16.69 -10.65
N ARG A 115 -6.78 -17.99 -10.42
CA ARG A 115 -7.47 -19.09 -11.12
C ARG A 115 -8.98 -19.06 -10.94
N ARG A 116 -9.48 -18.60 -9.79
CA ARG A 116 -10.93 -18.39 -9.59
C ARG A 116 -11.52 -17.38 -10.57
N LEU A 117 -10.73 -16.41 -11.07
CA LEU A 117 -11.13 -15.47 -12.13
C LEU A 117 -11.20 -16.11 -13.53
N ARG A 118 -10.73 -17.35 -13.68
CA ARG A 118 -10.67 -18.12 -14.93
C ARG A 118 -9.91 -17.38 -16.05
N PRO A 119 -8.66 -16.99 -15.79
CA PRO A 119 -7.85 -16.28 -16.76
C PRO A 119 -7.67 -17.10 -18.04
N ARG A 120 -7.86 -16.47 -19.20
CA ARG A 120 -7.52 -17.06 -20.51
C ARG A 120 -6.46 -16.23 -21.23
N ARG A 121 -6.64 -14.90 -21.26
CA ARG A 121 -5.72 -13.93 -21.85
C ARG A 121 -5.25 -12.99 -20.76
N VAL A 122 -4.03 -13.22 -20.29
CA VAL A 122 -3.48 -12.56 -19.11
C VAL A 122 -2.47 -11.49 -19.50
N LEU A 123 -2.48 -10.37 -18.78
CA LEU A 123 -1.36 -9.45 -18.67
C LEU A 123 -0.87 -9.41 -17.22
N GLU A 124 0.38 -9.78 -16.98
CA GLU A 124 1.07 -9.59 -15.71
C GLU A 124 1.94 -8.32 -15.78
N ILE A 125 1.73 -7.39 -14.84
CA ILE A 125 2.48 -6.15 -14.69
C ILE A 125 3.45 -6.32 -13.51
N GLY A 126 4.75 -6.22 -13.79
CA GLY A 126 5.83 -6.51 -12.84
C GLY A 126 6.01 -8.01 -12.62
N ALA A 127 6.33 -8.73 -13.69
CA ALA A 127 6.46 -10.19 -13.67
C ALA A 127 7.66 -10.70 -12.86
N GLY A 128 8.69 -9.87 -12.66
CA GLY A 128 9.89 -10.20 -11.92
C GLY A 128 10.54 -11.51 -12.37
N SER A 129 10.73 -12.44 -11.43
CA SER A 129 11.31 -13.77 -11.72
C SER A 129 10.31 -14.78 -12.30
N GLY A 130 9.05 -14.39 -12.52
CA GLY A 130 8.02 -15.23 -13.14
C GLY A 130 7.34 -16.22 -12.19
N LEU A 131 7.22 -15.86 -10.90
CA LEU A 131 6.58 -16.71 -9.88
C LEU A 131 5.14 -17.08 -10.26
N LEU A 132 4.33 -16.12 -10.70
CA LEU A 132 2.97 -16.40 -11.17
C LEU A 132 2.96 -16.91 -12.61
N LEU A 133 3.74 -16.30 -13.51
CA LEU A 133 3.89 -16.70 -14.91
C LEU A 133 4.11 -18.21 -15.06
N SER A 134 5.08 -18.75 -14.32
CA SER A 134 5.47 -20.16 -14.38
C SER A 134 4.34 -21.15 -14.10
N VAL A 135 3.34 -20.74 -13.32
CA VAL A 135 2.21 -21.59 -12.90
C VAL A 135 0.95 -21.31 -13.73
N LEU A 136 0.70 -20.05 -14.09
CA LEU A 136 -0.51 -19.62 -14.78
C LEU A 136 -0.41 -19.74 -16.31
N ALA A 137 0.73 -19.39 -16.90
CA ALA A 137 0.89 -19.35 -18.36
C ALA A 137 0.58 -20.68 -19.08
N PRO A 138 0.92 -21.88 -18.53
CA PRO A 138 0.57 -23.16 -19.15
C PRO A 138 -0.94 -23.38 -19.36
N ASP A 139 -1.77 -22.79 -18.50
CA ASP A 139 -3.23 -22.95 -18.52
C ASP A 139 -3.94 -21.83 -19.33
N CYS A 140 -3.18 -20.84 -19.81
CA CYS A 140 -3.70 -19.68 -20.52
C CYS A 140 -3.62 -19.84 -22.06
N GLU A 141 -4.49 -19.14 -22.78
CA GLU A 141 -4.43 -19.01 -24.23
C GLU A 141 -3.27 -18.12 -24.66
N THR A 142 -3.08 -17.01 -23.93
CA THR A 142 -1.92 -16.13 -24.07
C THR A 142 -1.58 -15.52 -22.71
N TYR A 143 -0.30 -15.28 -22.51
CA TYR A 143 0.22 -14.68 -21.29
C TYR A 143 1.21 -13.58 -21.66
N TRP A 144 0.83 -12.33 -21.44
CA TRP A 144 1.72 -11.19 -21.62
C TRP A 144 2.31 -10.83 -20.27
N ALA A 145 3.60 -10.53 -20.23
CA ALA A 145 4.27 -10.12 -19.01
C ALA A 145 5.14 -8.89 -19.27
N THR A 146 5.05 -7.93 -18.37
CA THR A 146 5.80 -6.67 -18.45
C THR A 146 6.62 -6.50 -17.18
N ASP A 147 7.82 -5.95 -17.31
CA ASP A 147 8.65 -5.56 -16.17
C ASP A 147 9.49 -4.35 -16.55
N VAL A 148 9.80 -3.48 -15.58
CA VAL A 148 10.69 -2.34 -15.82
C VAL A 148 12.15 -2.80 -15.97
N SER A 149 12.51 -3.92 -15.33
CA SER A 149 13.82 -4.54 -15.41
C SER A 149 14.00 -5.29 -16.73
N THR A 150 14.90 -4.80 -17.59
CA THR A 150 15.34 -5.55 -18.77
C THR A 150 16.02 -6.87 -18.38
N THR A 151 16.72 -6.89 -17.25
CA THR A 151 17.39 -8.09 -16.71
C THR A 151 16.39 -9.20 -16.42
N ALA A 152 15.30 -8.88 -15.72
CA ALA A 152 14.22 -9.84 -15.44
C ALA A 152 13.60 -10.38 -16.74
N ILE A 153 13.33 -9.49 -17.71
CA ILE A 153 12.77 -9.87 -19.01
C ILE A 153 13.71 -10.78 -19.81
N ASP A 154 15.01 -10.51 -19.79
CA ASP A 154 16.01 -11.35 -20.47
C ASP A 154 16.12 -12.74 -19.80
N GLU A 155 16.02 -12.80 -18.48
CA GLU A 155 16.00 -14.06 -17.74
C GLU A 155 14.75 -14.89 -18.04
N LEU A 156 13.57 -14.27 -17.98
CA LEU A 156 12.31 -14.92 -18.34
C LEU A 156 12.34 -15.41 -19.79
N SER A 157 12.88 -14.60 -20.70
CA SER A 157 13.01 -14.95 -22.12
C SER A 157 13.83 -16.22 -22.33
N ARG A 158 14.85 -16.46 -21.50
CA ARG A 158 15.66 -17.68 -21.54
C ARG A 158 14.84 -18.89 -21.13
N HIS A 159 14.12 -18.80 -20.00
CA HIS A 159 13.27 -19.89 -19.51
C HIS A 159 12.13 -20.24 -20.48
N ILE A 160 11.50 -19.24 -21.10
CA ILE A 160 10.40 -19.46 -22.06
C ILE A 160 10.92 -20.14 -23.34
N LYS A 161 12.11 -19.77 -23.82
CA LYS A 161 12.73 -20.42 -24.99
C LYS A 161 13.05 -21.89 -24.74
N GLU A 162 13.32 -22.26 -23.49
CA GLU A 162 13.60 -23.64 -23.09
C GLU A 162 12.33 -24.50 -22.94
N ASP A 163 11.15 -23.91 -22.82
CA ASP A 163 9.85 -24.61 -22.73
C ASP A 163 8.98 -24.36 -23.98
N PRO A 164 8.94 -25.30 -24.94
CA PRO A 164 8.13 -25.18 -26.15
C PRO A 164 6.64 -24.97 -25.89
N ARG A 165 6.12 -25.35 -24.71
CA ARG A 165 4.70 -25.14 -24.36
C ARG A 165 4.38 -23.67 -24.11
N LEU A 166 5.38 -22.89 -23.74
CA LEU A 166 5.26 -21.47 -23.40
C LEU A 166 5.68 -20.54 -24.54
N ALA A 167 6.61 -20.98 -25.40
CA ALA A 167 7.19 -20.16 -26.46
C ALA A 167 6.15 -19.49 -27.38
N ASP A 168 5.08 -20.19 -27.74
CA ASP A 168 4.03 -19.66 -28.63
C ASP A 168 2.92 -18.88 -27.89
N ARG A 169 2.93 -18.90 -26.54
CA ARG A 169 1.86 -18.34 -25.69
C ARG A 169 2.30 -17.07 -24.97
N VAL A 170 3.58 -16.98 -24.63
CA VAL A 170 4.10 -15.94 -23.75
C VAL A 170 4.72 -14.80 -24.55
N THR A 171 4.30 -13.57 -24.25
CA THR A 171 4.90 -12.35 -24.80
C THR A 171 5.50 -11.52 -23.68
N LEU A 172 6.79 -11.20 -23.77
CA LEU A 172 7.50 -10.42 -22.77
C LEU A 172 7.85 -9.02 -23.27
N ARG A 173 7.76 -8.01 -22.40
CA ARG A 173 8.17 -6.63 -22.71
C ARG A 173 8.85 -5.95 -21.53
N ALA A 174 9.97 -5.30 -21.79
CA ALA A 174 10.60 -4.40 -20.83
C ALA A 174 9.92 -3.03 -20.89
N GLN A 175 9.03 -2.75 -19.95
CA GLN A 175 8.26 -1.52 -19.87
C GLN A 175 7.73 -1.27 -18.45
N ALA A 176 7.66 0.01 -18.04
CA ALA A 176 7.12 0.41 -16.75
C ALA A 176 5.60 0.18 -16.66
N ALA A 177 5.09 0.02 -15.43
CA ALA A 177 3.68 -0.28 -15.16
C ALA A 177 2.69 0.78 -15.68
N ASP A 178 3.10 2.04 -15.79
CA ASP A 178 2.25 3.09 -16.35
C ASP A 178 2.23 3.05 -17.89
N ARG A 179 3.15 2.36 -18.57
CA ARG A 179 3.24 2.35 -20.03
C ARG A 179 2.43 1.23 -20.63
N VAL A 180 1.45 1.61 -21.46
CA VAL A 180 0.58 0.69 -22.20
C VAL A 180 0.82 0.69 -23.70
N ASP A 181 1.80 1.46 -24.18
CA ASP A 181 2.14 1.55 -25.59
C ASP A 181 2.47 0.18 -26.18
N GLY A 182 1.77 -0.20 -27.24
CA GLY A 182 1.95 -1.50 -27.90
C GLY A 182 1.31 -2.70 -27.19
N LEU A 183 0.56 -2.49 -26.11
CA LEU A 183 -0.34 -3.49 -25.55
C LEU A 183 -1.71 -3.41 -26.25
N PRO A 184 -2.39 -4.54 -26.52
CA PRO A 184 -3.68 -4.54 -27.19
C PRO A 184 -4.79 -4.04 -26.25
N ALA A 185 -5.56 -3.05 -26.72
CA ALA A 185 -6.76 -2.56 -26.02
C ALA A 185 -7.91 -3.58 -26.09
N ASP A 186 -8.77 -3.59 -25.06
CA ASP A 186 -9.92 -4.49 -24.94
C ASP A 186 -9.63 -5.95 -25.35
N TYR A 187 -8.53 -6.50 -24.84
CA TYR A 187 -8.04 -7.82 -25.23
C TYR A 187 -7.87 -8.78 -24.06
N PHE A 188 -7.33 -8.34 -22.94
CA PHE A 188 -7.10 -9.22 -21.79
C PHE A 188 -8.40 -9.46 -21.04
N ASP A 189 -8.64 -10.67 -20.54
CA ASP A 189 -9.75 -10.93 -19.62
C ASP A 189 -9.32 -10.88 -18.15
N THR A 190 -8.02 -11.04 -17.89
CA THR A 190 -7.44 -10.86 -16.56
C THR A 190 -6.16 -10.05 -16.66
N ILE A 191 -6.04 -9.00 -15.85
CA ILE A 191 -4.77 -8.30 -15.61
C ILE A 191 -4.36 -8.59 -14.17
N VAL A 192 -3.06 -8.75 -13.95
CA VAL A 192 -2.47 -9.05 -12.64
C VAL A 192 -1.38 -8.02 -12.35
N ILE A 193 -1.43 -7.43 -11.16
CA ILE A 193 -0.30 -6.74 -10.55
C ILE A 193 -0.16 -7.28 -9.14
N ASN A 194 0.88 -8.06 -8.87
CA ASN A 194 1.03 -8.74 -7.59
C ASN A 194 2.38 -8.40 -6.97
N SER A 195 2.38 -7.83 -5.77
CA SER A 195 3.59 -7.42 -5.07
C SER A 195 4.44 -6.37 -5.82
N VAL A 196 3.77 -5.42 -6.47
CA VAL A 196 4.42 -4.32 -7.21
C VAL A 196 3.97 -2.96 -6.72
N THR A 197 2.74 -2.85 -6.19
CA THR A 197 2.15 -1.56 -5.80
C THR A 197 2.96 -0.84 -4.72
N GLN A 198 3.66 -1.58 -3.86
CA GLN A 198 4.54 -1.02 -2.84
C GLN A 198 5.73 -0.24 -3.43
N CYS A 199 6.14 -0.53 -4.66
CA CYS A 199 7.21 0.19 -5.35
C CYS A 199 6.72 1.52 -5.97
N PHE A 200 5.40 1.78 -5.93
CA PHE A 200 4.85 2.95 -6.58
C PHE A 200 5.07 4.23 -5.76
N PRO A 201 5.25 5.37 -6.43
CA PRO A 201 5.55 6.62 -5.76
C PRO A 201 4.35 7.21 -4.99
N SER A 202 3.11 6.89 -5.36
CA SER A 202 1.91 7.49 -4.78
C SER A 202 0.64 6.73 -5.18
N GLY A 203 -0.46 7.01 -4.47
CA GLY A 203 -1.80 6.62 -4.89
C GLY A 203 -2.19 7.18 -6.27
N ASP A 204 -1.80 8.41 -6.62
CA ASP A 204 -2.13 8.98 -7.94
C ASP A 204 -1.48 8.21 -9.10
N TYR A 205 -0.24 7.75 -8.89
CA TYR A 205 0.43 6.87 -9.85
C TYR A 205 -0.32 5.53 -9.98
N LEU A 206 -0.73 4.94 -8.85
CA LEU A 206 -1.54 3.72 -8.86
C LEU A 206 -2.88 3.94 -9.58
N THR A 207 -3.59 5.05 -9.34
CA THR A 207 -4.82 5.42 -10.05
C THR A 207 -4.57 5.49 -11.56
N THR A 208 -3.45 6.09 -11.97
CA THR A 208 -3.06 6.17 -13.38
C THR A 208 -2.84 4.78 -13.99
N VAL A 209 -2.11 3.90 -13.29
CA VAL A 209 -1.89 2.51 -13.72
C VAL A 209 -3.22 1.76 -13.83
N ILE A 210 -4.11 1.90 -12.84
CA ILE A 210 -5.43 1.26 -12.85
C ILE A 210 -6.26 1.69 -14.05
N ASN A 211 -6.40 3.00 -14.28
CA ASN A 211 -7.19 3.51 -15.40
C ASN A 211 -6.63 3.06 -16.75
N ARG A 212 -5.30 3.00 -16.90
CA ARG A 212 -4.65 2.50 -18.10
C ARG A 212 -4.87 0.99 -18.28
N ALA A 213 -4.72 0.19 -17.22
CA ALA A 213 -4.99 -1.25 -17.25
C ALA A 213 -6.45 -1.57 -17.60
N LEU A 214 -7.42 -0.82 -17.04
CA LEU A 214 -8.84 -0.96 -17.38
C LEU A 214 -9.12 -0.76 -18.88
N SER A 215 -8.35 0.06 -19.59
CA SER A 215 -8.48 0.22 -21.05
C SER A 215 -8.03 -1.00 -21.87
N LEU A 216 -7.23 -1.89 -21.27
CA LEU A 216 -6.73 -3.10 -21.91
C LEU A 216 -7.61 -4.33 -21.64
N LEU A 217 -8.44 -4.28 -20.59
CA LEU A 217 -9.39 -5.33 -20.24
C LEU A 217 -10.58 -5.38 -21.19
N VAL A 218 -11.09 -6.56 -21.53
CA VAL A 218 -12.43 -6.68 -22.13
C VAL A 218 -13.52 -6.28 -21.13
N PRO A 219 -14.72 -5.87 -21.61
CA PRO A 219 -15.94 -5.85 -20.80
C PRO A 219 -16.10 -7.11 -19.94
N GLY A 220 -16.36 -6.95 -18.64
CA GLY A 220 -16.46 -8.05 -17.68
C GLY A 220 -15.14 -8.69 -17.25
N GLY A 221 -14.00 -8.20 -17.75
CA GLY A 221 -12.67 -8.65 -17.33
C GLY A 221 -12.32 -8.23 -15.90
N SER A 222 -11.31 -8.86 -15.32
CA SER A 222 -10.91 -8.65 -13.92
C SER A 222 -9.48 -8.12 -13.81
N PHE A 223 -9.25 -7.13 -12.94
CA PHE A 223 -7.93 -6.67 -12.57
C PHE A 223 -7.62 -7.11 -11.13
N PHE A 224 -6.72 -8.08 -10.98
CA PHE A 224 -6.21 -8.53 -9.70
C PHE A 224 -5.02 -7.66 -9.27
N ILE A 225 -5.13 -7.06 -8.09
CA ILE A 225 -4.10 -6.24 -7.44
C ILE A 225 -3.77 -6.91 -6.11
N GLY A 226 -2.73 -7.73 -6.09
CA GLY A 226 -2.40 -8.57 -4.94
C GLY A 226 -1.30 -8.00 -4.06
N ASP A 227 -1.23 -8.51 -2.83
CA ASP A 227 -0.13 -8.26 -1.90
C ASP A 227 0.08 -6.77 -1.55
N SER A 228 -1.01 -6.00 -1.46
CA SER A 228 -0.99 -4.56 -1.15
C SER A 228 -0.84 -4.31 0.35
N ARG A 229 0.09 -3.44 0.75
CA ARG A 229 0.34 -3.12 2.16
C ARG A 229 -0.75 -2.26 2.78
N ASP A 230 -1.32 -2.70 3.90
CA ASP A 230 -2.42 -2.04 4.60
C ASP A 230 -1.93 -0.87 5.47
N LEU A 231 -2.26 0.35 5.03
CA LEU A 231 -1.93 1.59 5.73
C LEU A 231 -2.41 1.61 7.19
N ARG A 232 -3.54 0.97 7.49
CA ARG A 232 -4.14 1.01 8.84
C ARG A 232 -3.31 0.25 9.87
N SER A 233 -2.50 -0.71 9.41
CA SER A 233 -1.69 -1.58 10.28
C SER A 233 -0.24 -1.12 10.42
N VAL A 234 0.12 0.04 9.86
CA VAL A 234 1.51 0.54 9.80
C VAL A 234 2.16 0.66 11.19
N ASP A 235 1.42 1.18 12.18
CA ASP A 235 1.96 1.36 13.52
C ASP A 235 2.12 0.02 14.26
N TYR A 236 1.27 -0.97 13.94
CA TYR A 236 1.39 -2.32 14.49
C TYR A 236 2.66 -2.97 13.97
N PHE A 237 2.86 -2.92 12.65
CA PHE A 237 4.02 -3.45 11.96
C PHE A 237 5.33 -2.86 12.51
N HIS A 238 5.47 -1.53 12.54
CA HIS A 238 6.71 -0.92 13.02
C HIS A 238 6.93 -1.11 14.52
N THR A 239 5.86 -1.23 15.32
CA THR A 239 5.98 -1.64 16.74
C THR A 239 6.55 -3.05 16.87
N ALA A 240 6.00 -4.01 16.13
CA ALA A 240 6.47 -5.39 16.14
C ALA A 240 7.93 -5.49 15.66
N VAL A 241 8.30 -4.76 14.60
CA VAL A 241 9.70 -4.66 14.12
C VAL A 241 10.62 -4.08 15.18
N ALA A 242 10.23 -2.97 15.82
CA ALA A 242 11.05 -2.34 16.86
C ALA A 242 11.25 -3.26 18.07
N LEU A 243 10.20 -3.93 18.51
CA LEU A 243 10.25 -4.93 19.59
C LEU A 243 11.12 -6.14 19.23
N GLY A 244 11.05 -6.61 17.98
CA GLY A 244 11.87 -7.74 17.51
C GLY A 244 13.37 -7.40 17.41
N ARG A 245 13.71 -6.18 16.98
CA ARG A 245 15.10 -5.78 16.68
C ARG A 245 15.82 -5.05 17.81
N THR A 246 15.09 -4.44 18.73
CA THR A 246 15.67 -3.66 19.82
C THR A 246 15.54 -4.44 21.12
N PRO A 247 16.62 -4.90 21.77
CA PRO A 247 16.54 -5.56 23.06
C PRO A 247 16.20 -4.58 24.19
N GLY A 248 15.73 -5.12 25.32
CA GLY A 248 15.44 -4.34 26.53
C GLY A 248 13.98 -3.88 26.67
N THR A 249 13.72 -3.16 27.76
CA THR A 249 12.36 -2.76 28.20
C THR A 249 12.22 -1.25 28.40
N ASP A 250 13.13 -0.46 27.83
CA ASP A 250 12.99 1.00 27.81
C ASP A 250 11.96 1.40 26.73
N ALA A 251 10.76 1.78 27.17
CA ALA A 251 9.70 2.20 26.28
C ALA A 251 10.09 3.41 25.41
N ALA A 252 10.84 4.37 25.95
CA ALA A 252 11.24 5.55 25.19
C ALA A 252 12.25 5.20 24.08
N ALA A 253 13.16 4.26 24.33
CA ALA A 253 14.06 3.74 23.29
C ALA A 253 13.29 2.96 22.21
N LEU A 254 12.29 2.18 22.60
CA LEU A 254 11.45 1.44 21.67
C LEU A 254 10.60 2.36 20.80
N THR A 255 9.95 3.38 21.36
CA THR A 255 9.22 4.39 20.58
C THR A 255 10.12 5.07 19.55
N ARG A 256 11.35 5.48 19.94
CA ARG A 256 12.32 6.03 18.98
C ARG A 256 12.70 5.03 17.88
N ALA A 257 12.73 3.74 18.19
CA ALA A 257 13.00 2.70 17.20
C ALA A 257 11.81 2.50 16.24
N VAL A 258 10.57 2.63 16.71
CA VAL A 258 9.35 2.66 15.88
C VAL A 258 9.43 3.83 14.91
N ASP A 259 9.63 5.05 15.40
CA ASP A 259 9.71 6.25 14.57
C ASP A 259 10.81 6.16 13.50
N LYS A 260 11.97 5.60 13.89
CA LYS A 260 13.10 5.39 12.98
C LYS A 260 12.79 4.33 11.92
N SER A 261 12.05 3.29 12.27
CA SER A 261 11.62 2.23 11.35
C SER A 261 10.64 2.81 10.32
N ARG A 262 9.60 3.50 10.80
CA ARG A 262 8.59 4.18 9.97
C ARG A 262 9.21 5.22 9.05
N GLY A 263 10.13 6.05 9.55
CA GLY A 263 10.81 7.07 8.74
C GLY A 263 11.80 6.55 7.68
N ARG A 264 11.97 5.23 7.57
CA ARG A 264 12.74 4.54 6.53
C ARG A 264 11.89 3.67 5.63
N ASP A 265 10.58 3.62 5.86
CA ASP A 265 9.67 2.83 5.04
C ASP A 265 9.32 3.60 3.77
N GLU A 266 9.93 3.18 2.66
CA GLU A 266 9.87 3.86 1.36
C GLU A 266 8.80 3.27 0.43
N GLU A 267 8.06 2.29 0.94
CA GLU A 267 7.02 1.60 0.20
C GLU A 267 5.67 2.31 0.30
N LEU A 268 4.85 2.16 -0.74
CA LEU A 268 3.47 2.65 -0.76
C LEU A 268 2.58 1.77 0.13
N LEU A 269 1.93 2.43 1.08
CA LEU A 269 0.86 1.89 1.90
C LEU A 269 -0.49 2.39 1.39
N ILE A 270 -1.50 1.52 1.38
CA ILE A 270 -2.81 1.84 0.80
C ILE A 270 -3.90 1.45 1.80
N HIS A 271 -4.85 2.35 2.02
CA HIS A 271 -6.05 2.08 2.79
C HIS A 271 -7.07 1.32 1.93
N PRO A 272 -7.77 0.27 2.40
CA PRO A 272 -8.77 -0.43 1.59
C PRO A 272 -9.87 0.47 1.00
N ASP A 273 -10.29 1.52 1.72
CA ASP A 273 -11.24 2.54 1.20
C ASP A 273 -10.75 3.22 -0.09
N TYR A 274 -9.44 3.29 -0.35
CA TYR A 274 -8.88 3.74 -1.63
C TYR A 274 -9.50 2.98 -2.79
N PHE A 275 -9.53 1.65 -2.70
CA PHE A 275 -10.08 0.76 -3.73
C PHE A 275 -11.61 0.76 -3.71
N ALA A 276 -12.22 0.77 -2.52
CA ALA A 276 -13.68 0.79 -2.37
C ALA A 276 -14.33 2.03 -2.99
N ALA A 277 -13.59 3.14 -3.10
CA ALA A 277 -14.06 4.36 -3.76
C ALA A 277 -14.02 4.30 -5.31
N PHE A 278 -13.32 3.35 -5.94
CA PHE A 278 -13.16 3.34 -7.40
C PHE A 278 -14.46 3.36 -8.21
N PRO A 279 -15.51 2.59 -7.84
CA PRO A 279 -16.78 2.62 -8.59
C PRO A 279 -17.45 4.00 -8.62
N SER A 280 -17.20 4.85 -7.62
CA SER A 280 -17.78 6.21 -7.59
C SER A 280 -16.97 7.22 -8.41
N VAL A 281 -15.67 6.97 -8.63
CA VAL A 281 -14.78 7.87 -9.38
C VAL A 281 -14.45 7.39 -10.79
N SER A 282 -14.72 6.12 -11.12
CA SER A 282 -14.49 5.53 -12.44
C SER A 282 -15.67 4.65 -12.87
N PRO A 283 -16.48 5.08 -13.86
CA PRO A 283 -17.63 4.29 -14.34
C PRO A 283 -17.22 3.00 -15.06
N ALA A 284 -15.93 2.80 -15.34
CA ALA A 284 -15.40 1.58 -15.91
C ALA A 284 -15.33 0.42 -14.89
N VAL A 285 -15.48 0.69 -13.59
CA VAL A 285 -15.43 -0.33 -12.52
C VAL A 285 -16.84 -0.64 -12.04
N ALA A 286 -17.29 -1.88 -12.20
CA ALA A 286 -18.61 -2.34 -11.79
C ALA A 286 -18.63 -2.87 -10.35
N ALA A 287 -17.55 -3.52 -9.91
CA ALA A 287 -17.43 -4.07 -8.56
C ALA A 287 -15.99 -4.11 -8.09
N VAL A 288 -15.84 -4.12 -6.77
CA VAL A 288 -14.57 -4.24 -6.04
C VAL A 288 -14.73 -5.33 -5.00
N ASP A 289 -13.80 -6.29 -5.02
CA ASP A 289 -13.67 -7.31 -3.99
C ASP A 289 -12.34 -7.14 -3.26
N ILE A 290 -12.38 -6.91 -1.95
CA ILE A 290 -11.19 -6.73 -1.10
C ILE A 290 -11.19 -7.85 -0.07
N GLN A 291 -10.10 -8.63 -0.03
CA GLN A 291 -9.97 -9.69 0.96
C GLN A 291 -8.54 -9.79 1.50
N LEU A 292 -8.41 -10.26 2.73
CA LEU A 292 -7.16 -10.59 3.37
C LEU A 292 -6.38 -11.66 2.59
N GLU A 293 -5.07 -11.67 2.81
CA GLU A 293 -4.19 -12.74 2.34
C GLU A 293 -4.62 -14.12 2.88
N GLN A 294 -4.57 -15.13 2.01
CA GLN A 294 -4.92 -16.51 2.35
C GLN A 294 -3.68 -17.35 2.62
N GLY A 295 -3.80 -18.29 3.56
CA GLY A 295 -2.72 -19.23 3.91
C GLY A 295 -2.54 -19.41 5.41
N ALA A 296 -1.79 -20.46 5.80
CA ALA A 296 -1.53 -20.81 7.19
C ALA A 296 -0.22 -20.21 7.74
N PHE A 297 0.54 -19.49 6.90
CA PHE A 297 1.83 -18.90 7.26
C PHE A 297 1.66 -17.58 8.01
N HIS A 298 2.56 -17.29 8.95
CA HIS A 298 2.51 -16.11 9.82
C HIS A 298 3.77 -15.27 9.66
N ASN A 299 3.70 -14.25 8.81
CA ASN A 299 4.77 -13.30 8.56
C ASN A 299 4.16 -11.93 8.19
N GLU A 300 4.99 -10.97 7.79
CA GLU A 300 4.50 -9.63 7.46
C GLU A 300 3.52 -9.60 6.28
N ILE A 301 3.62 -10.56 5.36
CA ILE A 301 2.74 -10.69 4.20
C ILE A 301 1.33 -11.08 4.66
N SER A 302 1.19 -12.21 5.37
CA SER A 302 -0.14 -12.68 5.81
C SER A 302 -0.81 -11.81 6.86
N ARG A 303 -0.03 -10.94 7.53
CA ARG A 303 -0.49 -10.03 8.57
C ARG A 303 -0.95 -8.68 8.03
N HIS A 304 -0.13 -8.03 7.20
CA HIS A 304 -0.28 -6.60 6.89
C HIS A 304 -0.63 -6.33 5.43
N ARG A 305 -1.03 -7.36 4.67
CA ARG A 305 -1.34 -7.22 3.25
C ARG A 305 -2.72 -7.77 2.92
N PHE A 306 -3.26 -7.30 1.80
CA PHE A 306 -4.54 -7.71 1.26
C PHE A 306 -4.52 -7.68 -0.26
N ASP A 307 -5.43 -8.42 -0.86
CA ASP A 307 -5.66 -8.41 -2.30
C ASP A 307 -6.95 -7.68 -2.65
N VAL A 308 -6.98 -7.17 -3.88
CA VAL A 308 -8.12 -6.51 -4.49
C VAL A 308 -8.41 -7.11 -5.86
N VAL A 309 -9.68 -7.27 -6.20
CA VAL A 309 -10.14 -7.53 -7.56
C VAL A 309 -11.07 -6.40 -7.99
N LEU A 310 -10.72 -5.73 -9.09
CA LEU A 310 -11.59 -4.77 -9.77
C LEU A 310 -12.24 -5.47 -10.97
N HIS A 311 -13.56 -5.40 -11.08
CA HIS A 311 -14.30 -5.94 -12.23
C HIS A 311 -14.67 -4.83 -13.20
N LYS A 312 -14.26 -4.94 -14.47
CA LYS A 312 -14.58 -3.96 -15.52
C LYS A 312 -16.04 -4.06 -15.92
N ALA A 313 -16.72 -2.92 -16.01
CA ALA A 313 -18.10 -2.82 -16.46
C ALA A 313 -18.25 -3.16 -17.96
N PRO A 314 -19.42 -3.68 -18.38
CA PRO A 314 -20.45 -4.33 -17.55
C PRO A 314 -19.95 -5.65 -16.95
N ALA A 315 -20.43 -5.96 -15.75
CA ALA A 315 -20.20 -7.25 -15.10
C ALA A 315 -21.55 -7.82 -14.68
N ASP A 316 -22.19 -8.55 -15.60
CA ASP A 316 -23.58 -9.03 -15.45
C ASP A 316 -23.71 -10.16 -14.40
N ASP A 317 -22.59 -10.81 -14.07
CA ASP A 317 -22.49 -11.87 -13.07
C ASP A 317 -21.91 -11.30 -11.75
N ILE A 318 -22.62 -10.39 -11.07
CA ILE A 318 -22.25 -9.89 -9.73
C ILE A 318 -23.29 -10.33 -8.69
N ILE A 319 -22.85 -10.94 -7.59
CA ILE A 319 -23.67 -11.13 -6.38
C ILE A 319 -23.29 -10.05 -5.37
N ASP A 320 -24.25 -9.19 -5.04
CA ASP A 320 -24.10 -8.22 -3.96
C ASP A 320 -24.37 -8.88 -2.60
N VAL A 321 -23.34 -8.91 -1.75
CA VAL A 321 -23.40 -9.39 -0.35
C VAL A 321 -23.39 -8.22 0.65
N GLY A 322 -23.68 -7.02 0.16
CA GLY A 322 -23.77 -5.76 0.90
C GLY A 322 -24.96 -5.67 1.85
N ASP A 323 -25.96 -6.55 1.76
CA ASP A 323 -27.11 -6.57 2.69
C ASP A 323 -27.40 -7.97 3.26
N CYS A 324 -26.46 -8.92 3.15
CA CYS A 324 -26.66 -10.25 3.69
C CYS A 324 -26.82 -10.24 5.23
N PRO A 325 -27.57 -11.20 5.81
CA PRO A 325 -27.71 -11.35 7.26
C PRO A 325 -26.36 -11.34 7.98
N ARG A 326 -26.32 -10.63 9.11
CA ARG A 326 -25.10 -10.43 9.89
C ARG A 326 -25.18 -11.17 11.22
N LEU A 327 -24.12 -11.91 11.54
CA LEU A 327 -23.81 -12.45 12.85
C LEU A 327 -22.59 -11.72 13.42
N ARG A 328 -22.60 -11.38 14.69
CA ARG A 328 -21.48 -10.74 15.37
C ARG A 328 -20.70 -11.76 16.20
N TRP A 329 -19.38 -11.80 16.00
CA TRP A 329 -18.48 -12.60 16.81
C TRP A 329 -18.47 -12.09 18.26
N GLY A 330 -18.40 -13.00 19.22
CA GLY A 330 -18.50 -12.73 20.65
C GLY A 330 -19.94 -12.57 21.18
N SER A 331 -20.94 -12.26 20.34
CA SER A 331 -22.34 -12.19 20.76
C SER A 331 -23.22 -13.28 20.14
N ASP A 332 -23.27 -13.37 18.81
CA ASP A 332 -24.10 -14.34 18.10
C ASP A 332 -23.32 -15.64 17.82
N VAL A 333 -22.00 -15.52 17.66
CA VAL A 333 -21.06 -16.62 17.43
C VAL A 333 -19.99 -16.57 18.52
N ARG A 334 -19.74 -17.69 19.20
CA ARG A 334 -18.85 -17.74 20.38
C ARG A 334 -17.45 -18.25 20.03
N ASP A 335 -17.41 -19.22 19.13
CA ASP A 335 -16.22 -19.96 18.71
C ASP A 335 -16.50 -20.61 17.35
N LEU A 336 -15.51 -21.31 16.80
CA LEU A 336 -15.59 -21.97 15.50
C LEU A 336 -16.61 -23.12 15.47
N ASP A 337 -16.76 -23.86 16.57
CA ASP A 337 -17.71 -24.97 16.65
C ASP A 337 -19.15 -24.45 16.64
N HIS A 338 -19.42 -23.37 17.36
CA HIS A 338 -20.71 -22.69 17.32
C HIS A 338 -20.98 -22.13 15.92
N LEU A 339 -19.98 -21.54 15.27
CA LEU A 339 -20.11 -21.08 13.89
C LEU A 339 -20.44 -22.24 12.94
N ALA A 340 -19.75 -23.37 13.06
CA ALA A 340 -19.96 -24.55 12.22
C ALA A 340 -21.42 -25.04 12.27
N GLY A 341 -22.01 -25.10 13.46
CA GLY A 341 -23.43 -25.43 13.64
C GLY A 341 -24.36 -24.40 13.00
N ARG A 342 -24.09 -23.10 13.21
CA ARG A 342 -24.88 -22.00 12.63
C ARG A 342 -24.85 -21.97 11.11
N LEU A 343 -23.72 -22.32 10.48
CA LEU A 343 -23.58 -22.39 9.02
C LEU A 343 -24.30 -23.61 8.44
N SER A 344 -24.34 -24.72 9.16
CA SER A 344 -25.00 -25.96 8.71
C SER A 344 -26.52 -25.82 8.68
N ASP A 345 -27.09 -25.09 9.65
CA ASP A 345 -28.53 -24.92 9.82
C ASP A 345 -29.06 -23.58 9.26
N GLY A 346 -28.15 -22.68 8.87
CA GLY A 346 -28.44 -21.29 8.53
C GLY A 346 -28.73 -21.02 7.06
N ALA A 347 -29.39 -19.89 6.80
CA ALA A 347 -29.53 -19.36 5.45
C ALA A 347 -28.22 -18.70 4.98
N LEU A 348 -27.87 -18.89 3.71
CA LEU A 348 -26.73 -18.27 3.03
C LEU A 348 -27.24 -17.29 1.95
N PRO A 349 -26.50 -16.21 1.63
CA PRO A 349 -25.22 -15.81 2.20
C PRO A 349 -25.34 -15.26 3.64
N VAL A 350 -24.28 -15.39 4.45
CA VAL A 350 -24.21 -14.81 5.81
C VAL A 350 -22.86 -14.16 6.05
N ARG A 351 -22.86 -13.03 6.74
CA ARG A 351 -21.66 -12.31 7.17
C ARG A 351 -21.42 -12.48 8.66
N VAL A 352 -20.22 -12.86 9.03
CA VAL A 352 -19.75 -12.86 10.41
C VAL A 352 -18.79 -11.70 10.59
N SER A 353 -19.13 -10.74 11.45
CA SER A 353 -18.33 -9.53 11.68
C SER A 353 -17.64 -9.53 13.03
N ASP A 354 -16.75 -8.57 13.23
CA ASP A 354 -16.05 -8.32 14.50
C ASP A 354 -15.19 -9.52 14.96
N ILE A 355 -14.65 -10.31 14.02
CA ILE A 355 -13.80 -11.46 14.34
C ILE A 355 -12.39 -10.94 14.69
N PRO A 356 -11.87 -11.19 15.90
CA PRO A 356 -10.52 -10.78 16.27
C PRO A 356 -9.49 -11.52 15.42
N ASN A 357 -8.60 -10.81 14.73
CA ASN A 357 -7.63 -11.39 13.83
C ASN A 357 -6.41 -11.91 14.61
N ALA A 358 -6.26 -13.24 14.71
CA ALA A 358 -5.12 -13.85 15.42
C ALA A 358 -3.75 -13.43 14.89
N ARG A 359 -3.68 -13.03 13.62
CA ARG A 359 -2.46 -12.58 12.96
C ARG A 359 -2.00 -11.21 13.44
N LEU A 360 -2.93 -10.34 13.84
CA LEU A 360 -2.66 -8.93 14.16
C LEU A 360 -2.96 -8.54 15.61
N ALA A 361 -3.81 -9.26 16.33
CA ALA A 361 -4.24 -8.87 17.67
C ALA A 361 -3.08 -8.72 18.67
N GLY A 362 -2.06 -9.59 18.57
CA GLY A 362 -0.84 -9.49 19.40
C GLY A 362 -0.04 -8.21 19.10
N GLU A 363 0.12 -7.86 17.83
CA GLU A 363 0.82 -6.64 17.41
C GLU A 363 0.04 -5.38 17.76
N ALA A 364 -1.27 -5.39 17.58
CA ALA A 364 -2.16 -4.30 17.98
C ALA A 364 -2.11 -4.05 19.49
N GLY A 365 -2.18 -5.13 20.29
CA GLY A 365 -2.03 -5.05 21.73
C GLY A 365 -0.64 -4.55 22.16
N ALA A 366 0.40 -4.96 21.45
CA ALA A 366 1.75 -4.48 21.70
C ALA A 366 1.93 -2.98 21.39
N CYS A 367 1.35 -2.52 20.28
CA CYS A 367 1.29 -1.11 19.91
C CYS A 367 0.60 -0.27 20.99
N ALA A 368 -0.57 -0.69 21.45
CA ALA A 368 -1.31 0.01 22.51
C ALA A 368 -0.52 0.05 23.83
N ALA A 369 0.04 -1.08 24.27
CA ALA A 369 0.83 -1.14 25.51
C ALA A 369 2.10 -0.28 25.45
N LEU A 370 2.76 -0.22 24.29
CA LEU A 370 3.95 0.63 24.12
C LEU A 370 3.57 2.13 24.16
N ALA A 371 2.44 2.52 23.59
CA ALA A 371 1.92 3.88 23.67
C ALA A 371 1.60 4.31 25.12
N GLU A 372 1.22 3.36 25.98
CA GLU A 372 1.05 3.55 27.44
C GLU A 372 2.39 3.59 28.21
N GLY A 373 3.53 3.36 27.55
CA GLY A 373 4.85 3.29 28.16
C GLY A 373 5.20 1.93 28.79
N ASP A 374 4.40 0.88 28.54
CA ASP A 374 4.60 -0.46 29.11
C ASP A 374 5.23 -1.42 28.08
N ALA A 375 6.54 -1.31 27.93
CA ALA A 375 7.32 -2.17 27.03
C ALA A 375 7.29 -3.66 27.44
N VAL A 376 7.12 -3.97 28.72
CA VAL A 376 7.08 -5.36 29.21
C VAL A 376 5.77 -6.01 28.77
N ARG A 377 4.64 -5.34 28.97
CA ARG A 377 3.34 -5.78 28.47
C ARG A 377 3.33 -5.85 26.95
N ALA A 378 3.95 -4.91 26.26
CA ALA A 378 4.03 -4.92 24.80
C ALA A 378 4.70 -6.20 24.28
N ARG A 379 5.86 -6.58 24.83
CA ARG A 379 6.53 -7.84 24.47
C ARG A 379 5.71 -9.08 24.78
N ARG A 380 5.05 -9.10 25.95
CA ARG A 380 4.20 -10.22 26.35
C ARG A 380 3.05 -10.42 25.37
N LEU A 381 2.37 -9.33 24.97
CA LEU A 381 1.26 -9.37 24.03
C LEU A 381 1.71 -9.79 22.64
N LEU A 382 2.87 -9.30 22.16
CA LEU A 382 3.43 -9.70 20.87
C LEU A 382 3.72 -11.21 20.80
N ALA A 383 4.14 -11.82 21.92
CA ALA A 383 4.46 -13.25 21.99
C ALA A 383 3.24 -14.17 22.19
N GLN A 384 2.03 -13.61 22.35
CA GLN A 384 0.82 -14.37 22.65
C GLN A 384 -0.23 -14.14 21.55
N PRO A 385 -0.43 -15.10 20.63
CA PRO A 385 -1.51 -15.04 19.66
C PRO A 385 -2.87 -14.96 20.39
N MET A 386 -3.74 -14.05 19.97
CA MET A 386 -5.09 -13.90 20.51
C MET A 386 -6.10 -13.75 19.39
N GLY A 387 -7.26 -14.37 19.49
CA GLY A 387 -8.31 -14.27 18.47
C GLY A 387 -8.39 -15.52 17.59
N THR A 388 -8.87 -15.35 16.37
CA THR A 388 -9.16 -16.44 15.44
C THR A 388 -8.30 -16.29 14.18
N ASP A 389 -7.67 -17.39 13.75
CA ASP A 389 -6.90 -17.39 12.51
C ASP A 389 -7.85 -17.38 11.31
N PRO A 390 -7.71 -16.44 10.36
CA PRO A 390 -8.49 -16.47 9.12
C PRO A 390 -8.35 -17.80 8.34
N HIS A 391 -7.23 -18.52 8.47
CA HIS A 391 -7.05 -19.83 7.86
C HIS A 391 -8.00 -20.89 8.42
N ASP A 392 -8.29 -20.86 9.72
CA ASP A 392 -9.22 -21.80 10.35
C ASP A 392 -10.64 -21.65 9.79
N LEU A 393 -11.05 -20.43 9.44
CA LEU A 393 -12.34 -20.16 8.81
C LEU A 393 -12.37 -20.67 7.36
N THR A 394 -11.24 -20.56 6.65
CA THR A 394 -11.09 -21.11 5.30
C THR A 394 -11.22 -22.63 5.33
N ARG A 395 -10.56 -23.28 6.31
CA ARG A 395 -10.68 -24.73 6.54
C ARG A 395 -12.11 -25.12 6.86
N LEU A 396 -12.77 -24.41 7.79
CA LEU A 396 -14.18 -24.65 8.15
C LEU A 396 -15.11 -24.56 6.92
N ALA A 397 -14.95 -23.50 6.12
CA ALA A 397 -15.75 -23.33 4.90
C ALA A 397 -15.53 -24.50 3.93
N SER A 398 -14.27 -24.90 3.71
CA SER A 398 -13.93 -26.02 2.84
C SER A 398 -14.51 -27.35 3.34
N GLU A 399 -14.47 -27.62 4.64
CA GLU A 399 -15.04 -28.82 5.26
C GLU A 399 -16.56 -28.92 5.08
N GLN A 400 -17.24 -27.77 5.02
CA GLN A 400 -18.68 -27.69 4.79
C GLN A 400 -19.07 -27.47 3.31
N GLY A 401 -18.10 -27.46 2.40
CA GLY A 401 -18.33 -27.22 0.97
C GLY A 401 -18.86 -25.82 0.65
N LEU A 402 -18.55 -24.83 1.48
CA LEU A 402 -18.94 -23.43 1.33
C LEU A 402 -17.84 -22.60 0.68
N HIS A 403 -18.24 -21.50 0.05
CA HIS A 403 -17.30 -20.44 -0.32
C HIS A 403 -17.20 -19.42 0.80
N ILE A 404 -16.01 -18.82 0.95
CA ILE A 404 -15.73 -17.79 1.94
C ILE A 404 -14.95 -16.63 1.31
N ALA A 405 -15.33 -15.41 1.66
CA ALA A 405 -14.53 -14.20 1.48
C ALA A 405 -14.09 -13.67 2.85
N LEU A 406 -12.78 -13.52 3.05
CA LEU A 406 -12.18 -13.00 4.29
C LEU A 406 -11.93 -11.50 4.14
N VAL A 407 -12.80 -10.67 4.69
CA VAL A 407 -12.82 -9.24 4.42
C VAL A 407 -12.11 -8.48 5.55
N PRO A 408 -11.22 -7.52 5.27
CA PRO A 408 -10.69 -6.66 6.31
C PRO A 408 -11.82 -5.87 7.00
N SER A 409 -11.81 -5.76 8.34
CA SER A 409 -12.76 -4.88 9.02
C SER A 409 -12.39 -3.43 8.71
N PRO A 410 -13.34 -2.54 8.38
CA PRO A 410 -13.02 -1.20 7.88
C PRO A 410 -12.30 -0.31 8.91
N ASP A 411 -12.81 -0.27 10.14
CA ASP A 411 -12.31 0.64 11.19
C ASP A 411 -11.26 -0.02 12.11
N ARG A 412 -11.06 -1.34 12.00
CA ARG A 412 -10.22 -2.12 12.94
C ARG A 412 -9.33 -3.12 12.20
N PRO A 413 -8.07 -2.77 11.90
CA PRO A 413 -7.17 -3.69 11.21
C PRO A 413 -6.87 -4.96 12.03
N ASP A 414 -6.97 -4.91 13.36
CA ASP A 414 -6.85 -6.07 14.24
C ASP A 414 -8.08 -7.01 14.22
N HIS A 415 -9.09 -6.71 13.41
CA HIS A 415 -10.32 -7.48 13.22
C HIS A 415 -10.59 -7.74 11.74
N PHE A 416 -11.44 -8.72 11.47
CA PHE A 416 -11.89 -9.02 10.12
C PHE A 416 -13.34 -9.52 10.12
N GLU A 417 -13.88 -9.67 8.92
CA GLU A 417 -15.18 -10.23 8.66
C GLU A 417 -15.07 -11.43 7.73
N ALA A 418 -16.04 -12.33 7.77
CA ALA A 418 -16.12 -13.48 6.89
C ALA A 418 -17.49 -13.56 6.25
N VAL A 419 -17.56 -13.61 4.92
CA VAL A 419 -18.81 -13.81 4.19
C VAL A 419 -18.85 -15.23 3.66
N PHE A 420 -19.82 -16.03 4.10
CA PHE A 420 -20.03 -17.40 3.65
C PHE A 420 -21.15 -17.45 2.61
N THR A 421 -20.94 -18.19 1.52
CA THR A 421 -21.92 -18.34 0.44
C THR A 421 -22.05 -19.81 -0.01
N SER A 422 -23.22 -20.15 -0.56
CA SER A 422 -23.49 -21.50 -1.09
C SER A 422 -22.68 -21.81 -2.36
N PRO A 423 -22.42 -23.09 -2.66
CA PRO A 423 -21.67 -23.51 -3.84
C PRO A 423 -22.46 -23.59 -5.18
N ARG A 424 -23.80 -23.46 -5.22
CA ARG A 424 -24.59 -23.52 -6.49
C ARG A 424 -25.91 -22.72 -6.51
N PRO A 425 -26.37 -22.21 -7.67
CA PRO A 425 -25.64 -21.84 -8.90
C PRO A 425 -25.68 -20.32 -9.16
N HIS A 426 -24.76 -19.67 -9.87
CA HIS A 426 -23.96 -20.09 -11.04
C HIS A 426 -22.51 -19.51 -10.93
N PRO A 427 -21.59 -19.92 -11.81
CA PRO A 427 -20.28 -20.50 -11.47
C PRO A 427 -19.30 -19.50 -10.79
N LEU A 428 -18.07 -19.92 -10.52
CA LEU A 428 -16.89 -19.10 -10.18
C LEU A 428 -16.63 -17.85 -11.09
N ARG A 429 -17.52 -17.53 -12.04
CA ARG A 429 -17.58 -16.21 -12.73
C ARG A 429 -18.27 -15.14 -11.92
N THR A 430 -19.04 -15.51 -10.90
CA THR A 430 -19.86 -14.53 -10.19
C THR A 430 -19.00 -13.75 -9.21
N ALA A 431 -18.64 -12.52 -9.61
CA ALA A 431 -17.94 -11.58 -8.78
C ALA A 431 -18.78 -11.26 -7.54
N LEU A 432 -18.14 -11.09 -6.38
CA LEU A 432 -18.83 -10.57 -5.21
C LEU A 432 -18.69 -9.04 -5.20
N ALA A 433 -19.81 -8.35 -4.99
CA ALA A 433 -19.83 -6.93 -4.66
C ALA A 433 -20.28 -6.76 -3.21
N GLY A 434 -19.95 -5.61 -2.61
CA GLY A 434 -20.33 -5.31 -1.23
C GLY A 434 -19.67 -6.21 -0.18
N THR A 435 -18.58 -6.92 -0.54
CA THR A 435 -17.78 -7.71 0.41
C THR A 435 -17.15 -6.79 1.45
N TYR A 436 -16.45 -5.76 1.00
CA TYR A 436 -15.94 -4.68 1.86
C TYR A 436 -16.92 -3.50 1.92
N ARG A 437 -17.12 -2.96 3.12
CA ARG A 437 -17.95 -1.77 3.36
C ARG A 437 -17.09 -0.71 4.00
N PRO A 438 -16.93 0.48 3.39
CA PRO A 438 -16.16 1.57 3.98
C PRO A 438 -16.67 1.91 5.38
N GLY A 439 -15.74 2.20 6.29
CA GLY A 439 -16.05 2.54 7.68
C GLY A 439 -16.59 3.96 7.83
N ALA A 440 -17.08 4.28 9.03
CA ALA A 440 -17.46 5.67 9.34
C ALA A 440 -16.25 6.62 9.31
N THR A 441 -15.04 6.07 9.40
CA THR A 441 -13.75 6.77 9.26
C THR A 441 -13.35 7.09 7.82
N ALA A 442 -14.21 6.84 6.81
CA ALA A 442 -14.04 7.28 5.42
C ALA A 442 -13.88 8.82 5.26
N ALA A 443 -13.90 9.57 6.36
CA ALA A 443 -13.52 10.98 6.46
C ALA A 443 -12.01 11.23 6.67
N SER A 444 -11.16 10.20 6.80
CA SER A 444 -9.70 10.39 6.78
C SER A 444 -9.25 10.76 5.36
N PRO A 445 -8.60 11.93 5.15
CA PRO A 445 -8.26 12.39 3.79
C PRO A 445 -7.14 11.56 3.13
N THR A 446 -6.36 10.81 3.91
CA THR A 446 -5.18 10.10 3.41
C THR A 446 -5.49 8.62 3.19
N LEU A 447 -5.74 8.26 1.93
CA LEU A 447 -6.03 6.88 1.51
C LEU A 447 -4.79 6.12 1.00
N SER A 448 -3.65 6.80 0.88
CA SER A 448 -2.34 6.19 0.57
C SER A 448 -1.20 7.03 1.13
N GLU A 449 -0.11 6.40 1.57
CA GLU A 449 1.05 7.08 2.12
C GLU A 449 2.35 6.35 1.74
N VAL A 450 3.45 7.09 1.56
CA VAL A 450 4.81 6.56 1.64
C VAL A 450 5.44 7.13 2.93
N PRO A 451 5.58 6.37 4.03
CA PRO A 451 5.94 6.93 5.33
C PRO A 451 7.25 7.73 5.34
N ALA A 452 8.26 7.23 4.62
CA ALA A 452 9.53 7.91 4.48
C ALA A 452 9.41 9.24 3.73
N ALA A 453 8.43 9.43 2.84
CA ALA A 453 8.26 10.69 2.12
C ALA A 453 7.95 11.84 3.07
N THR A 454 7.04 11.63 4.02
CA THR A 454 6.71 12.60 5.08
C THR A 454 7.92 12.88 5.96
N HIS A 455 8.62 11.84 6.44
CA HIS A 455 9.83 12.02 7.26
C HIS A 455 10.97 12.72 6.50
N ARG A 456 11.15 12.42 5.21
CA ARG A 456 12.12 13.06 4.33
C ARG A 456 11.79 14.53 4.10
N ALA A 457 10.53 14.85 3.78
CA ALA A 457 10.05 16.21 3.65
C ALA A 457 10.27 16.99 4.95
N ASN A 458 9.91 16.42 6.10
CA ASN A 458 10.14 17.05 7.41
C ASN A 458 11.62 17.29 7.71
N ARG A 459 12.50 16.32 7.42
CA ARG A 459 13.96 16.52 7.56
C ARG A 459 14.50 17.57 6.60
N PHE A 460 14.01 17.60 5.38
CA PHE A 460 14.39 18.60 4.38
C PHE A 460 13.95 20.00 4.81
N SER A 461 12.69 20.16 5.22
CA SER A 461 12.15 21.39 5.81
C SER A 461 12.94 21.84 7.04
N ALA A 462 13.30 20.92 7.95
CA ALA A 462 14.11 21.25 9.11
C ALA A 462 15.53 21.72 8.73
N ARG A 463 16.17 21.07 7.75
CA ARG A 463 17.48 21.48 7.20
C ARG A 463 17.41 22.86 6.55
N LEU A 464 16.37 23.13 5.75
CA LEU A 464 16.17 24.44 5.12
C LEU A 464 15.94 25.53 6.18
N ARG A 465 15.16 25.27 7.23
CA ARG A 465 14.99 26.22 8.34
C ARG A 465 16.29 26.48 9.10
N ALA A 466 17.11 25.45 9.33
CA ALA A 466 18.43 25.64 9.94
C ALA A 466 19.35 26.47 9.03
N TRP A 467 19.36 26.18 7.73
CA TRP A 467 20.12 26.90 6.73
C TRP A 467 19.70 28.38 6.61
N LEU A 468 18.39 28.66 6.72
CA LEU A 468 17.83 30.01 6.76
C LEU A 468 18.22 30.78 8.02
N ARG A 469 18.21 30.15 9.21
CA ARG A 469 18.62 30.81 10.47
C ARG A 469 20.04 31.36 10.43
N GLU A 470 20.92 30.77 9.63
CA GLU A 470 22.29 31.25 9.45
C GLU A 470 22.40 32.43 8.47
N ARG A 471 21.34 32.76 7.71
CA ARG A 471 21.39 33.65 6.54
C ARG A 471 20.35 34.77 6.54
N VAL A 472 19.28 34.63 7.31
CA VAL A 472 18.25 35.66 7.49
C VAL A 472 17.99 35.90 8.98
N PRO A 473 17.47 37.09 9.38
CA PRO A 473 17.08 37.34 10.77
C PRO A 473 16.11 36.28 11.30
N GLU A 474 16.18 35.95 12.58
CA GLU A 474 15.37 34.87 13.18
C GLU A 474 13.86 35.09 12.98
N GLN A 475 13.39 36.34 13.12
CA GLN A 475 12.00 36.71 12.87
C GLN A 475 11.54 36.54 11.41
N SER A 476 12.46 36.39 10.47
CA SER A 476 12.19 36.22 9.04
C SER A 476 12.26 34.77 8.59
N VAL A 477 12.62 33.84 9.47
CA VAL A 477 12.61 32.41 9.15
C VAL A 477 11.16 31.93 9.08
N PRO A 478 10.71 31.30 7.97
CA PRO A 478 9.38 30.77 7.85
C PRO A 478 9.02 29.81 9.00
N ALA A 479 7.79 29.97 9.51
CA ALA A 479 7.26 29.12 10.56
C ALA A 479 7.07 27.69 10.06
N VAL A 480 6.65 27.54 8.81
CA VAL A 480 6.40 26.27 8.12
C VAL A 480 7.11 26.29 6.77
N VAL A 481 7.73 25.16 6.41
CA VAL A 481 8.28 24.91 5.08
C VAL A 481 7.59 23.67 4.51
N ILE A 482 6.89 23.83 3.40
CA ILE A 482 6.11 22.80 2.72
C ILE A 482 6.85 22.40 1.45
N THR A 483 7.08 21.11 1.26
CA THR A 483 7.71 20.58 0.04
C THR A 483 6.63 20.25 -0.99
N LEU A 484 6.82 20.66 -2.24
CA LEU A 484 5.93 20.38 -3.37
C LEU A 484 6.69 19.63 -4.47
N ASP A 485 5.98 18.82 -5.26
CA ASP A 485 6.52 18.22 -6.47
C ASP A 485 6.72 19.26 -7.59
N ALA A 486 5.82 20.24 -7.67
CA ALA A 486 5.91 21.40 -8.55
C ALA A 486 5.09 22.56 -7.96
N LEU A 487 5.44 23.80 -8.30
CA LEU A 487 4.58 24.95 -7.99
C LEU A 487 3.33 24.89 -8.88
N PRO A 488 2.11 25.07 -8.33
CA PRO A 488 0.93 25.25 -9.15
C PRO A 488 1.08 26.53 -9.97
N LEU A 489 0.83 26.47 -11.28
CA LEU A 489 0.95 27.62 -12.19
C LEU A 489 -0.39 27.94 -12.83
N ARG A 490 -0.65 29.23 -13.06
CA ARG A 490 -1.74 29.73 -13.90
C ARG A 490 -1.43 29.52 -15.39
N PRO A 491 -2.42 29.68 -16.29
CA PRO A 491 -2.20 29.59 -17.73
C PRO A 491 -1.14 30.55 -18.30
N ASP A 492 -0.85 31.64 -17.60
CA ASP A 492 0.18 32.62 -17.95
C ASP A 492 1.59 32.27 -17.41
N GLY A 493 1.72 31.15 -16.70
CA GLY A 493 2.98 30.68 -16.11
C GLY A 493 3.31 31.28 -14.74
N THR A 494 2.45 32.12 -14.16
CA THR A 494 2.66 32.67 -12.80
C THR A 494 2.19 31.71 -11.70
N PRO A 495 2.81 31.68 -10.50
CA PRO A 495 2.37 30.81 -9.42
C PRO A 495 0.91 31.05 -8.99
N ASP A 496 0.12 29.99 -8.93
CA ASP A 496 -1.25 30.03 -8.45
C ASP A 496 -1.32 29.81 -6.94
N ARG A 497 -1.29 30.92 -6.21
CA ARG A 497 -1.32 30.92 -4.73
C ARG A 497 -2.59 30.30 -4.14
N GLN A 498 -3.69 30.27 -4.88
CA GLN A 498 -4.96 29.68 -4.40
C GLN A 498 -4.96 28.15 -4.45
N ALA A 499 -4.08 27.56 -5.26
CA ALA A 499 -3.92 26.11 -5.40
C ALA A 499 -2.82 25.55 -4.48
N LEU A 500 -2.21 26.38 -3.62
CA LEU A 500 -1.19 25.92 -2.67
C LEU A 500 -1.83 25.17 -1.49
N PRO A 501 -1.21 24.08 -1.01
CA PRO A 501 -1.69 23.38 0.18
C PRO A 501 -1.74 24.29 1.41
N GLU A 502 -2.75 24.11 2.26
CA GLU A 502 -2.84 24.83 3.53
C GLU A 502 -1.75 24.35 4.51
N PRO A 503 -1.03 25.27 5.19
CA PRO A 503 -0.02 24.95 6.17
C PRO A 503 -0.61 24.49 7.50
N ASP A 504 -0.08 23.40 8.03
CA ASP A 504 -0.31 22.99 9.41
C ASP A 504 0.72 23.63 10.35
N PHE A 505 0.25 24.39 11.34
CA PHE A 505 1.09 25.05 12.33
C PHE A 505 1.19 24.30 13.67
N THR A 506 0.57 23.12 13.80
CA THR A 506 0.51 22.36 15.07
C THR A 506 1.88 21.93 15.58
N ASP A 507 2.85 21.68 14.70
CA ASP A 507 4.24 21.33 15.04
C ASP A 507 5.05 22.51 15.64
N SER A 508 4.59 23.75 15.47
CA SER A 508 5.32 24.94 15.96
C SER A 508 5.04 25.26 17.45
N ALA A 509 4.07 24.59 18.08
CA ALA A 509 3.66 24.87 19.46
C ALA A 509 4.50 24.12 20.53
N ALA A 510 5.14 23.01 20.17
CA ALA A 510 5.92 22.18 21.13
C ALA A 510 7.19 22.87 21.68
N GLY A 511 7.64 23.97 21.06
CA GLY A 511 8.81 24.75 21.51
C GLY A 511 8.51 25.89 22.48
N ARG A 512 7.24 26.16 22.82
CA ARG A 512 6.85 27.28 23.71
C ARG A 512 5.89 26.83 24.81
N SER A 513 6.39 26.02 25.75
CA SER A 513 5.78 25.83 27.07
C SER A 513 6.75 25.14 28.04
N ARG A 514 7.55 25.95 28.75
CA ARG A 514 7.92 25.84 30.18
C ARG A 514 8.91 26.96 30.49
N ALA A 515 8.39 28.07 30.98
CA ALA A 515 9.09 28.95 31.90
C ALA A 515 8.38 28.83 33.24
#